data_AF-A0A944VQ98-F1
#
_entry.id   AF-A0A944VQ98-F1
#
_cell.length_a   1.000
_cell.length_b   1.000
_cell.length_c   1.000
_cell.angle_alpha   90.00
_cell.angle_beta   90.00
_cell.angle_gamma   90.00
#
_symmetry.space_group_name_H-M   'P 1'
#
loop_
_entity.id
_entity.type
_entity.pdbx_description
1 polymer ?
#
loop_
_entity_poly.entity_id
_entity_poly.type
_entity_poly.pdbx_seq_one_letter_code
_entity_poly.pdbx_strand_id
1 'polypeptide(L)'
;MKFAHNSEEVFAEHLDLFGIEWIYEPTSFPLKWGSGSIKMMFTPDFFIPSLDTYVEITTMNQNLITRKSQKIKKAKKLYPDKNFKLINEKEFYNFLEIDNRDLVQKTIAS
;
A
#
# COMPACT_ATOMS: atom_id res chain seq x y z
N MET A 1 0.75 4.86 -17.74
CA MET A 1 -0.01 4.12 -16.71
C MET A 1 -1.20 4.98 -16.30
N LYS A 2 -2.28 4.41 -15.76
CA LYS A 2 -3.42 5.20 -15.26
C LYS A 2 -3.73 4.75 -13.83
N PHE A 3 -3.55 5.66 -12.88
CA PHE A 3 -3.84 5.43 -11.47
C PHE A 3 -5.35 5.52 -11.19
N ALA A 4 -5.82 4.82 -10.16
CA ALA A 4 -7.22 4.86 -9.73
C ALA A 4 -7.52 6.14 -8.95
N HIS A 5 -6.52 6.67 -8.24
CA HIS A 5 -6.64 7.88 -7.42
C HIS A 5 -5.42 8.80 -7.57
N ASN A 6 -5.63 10.13 -7.47
CA ASN A 6 -4.56 11.13 -7.54
C ASN A 6 -3.49 10.93 -6.45
N SER A 7 -3.85 10.42 -5.28
CA SER A 7 -2.87 10.13 -4.22
C SER A 7 -1.90 9.01 -4.60
N GLU A 8 -2.31 8.06 -5.44
CA GLU A 8 -1.42 7.01 -5.95
C GLU A 8 -0.41 7.60 -6.93
N GLU A 9 -0.86 8.47 -7.84
CA GLU A 9 0.01 9.17 -8.79
C GLU A 9 1.05 10.02 -8.08
N VAL A 10 0.63 10.86 -7.14
CA VAL A 10 1.54 11.72 -6.36
C VAL A 10 2.50 10.89 -5.50
N PHE A 11 2.07 9.74 -4.97
CA PHE A 11 2.96 8.82 -4.27
C PHE A 11 4.05 8.27 -5.18
N ALA A 12 3.66 7.79 -6.37
CA ALA A 12 4.57 7.25 -7.37
C ALA A 12 5.59 8.28 -7.84
N GLU A 13 5.15 9.50 -8.15
CA GLU A 13 6.03 10.61 -8.54
C GLU A 13 7.06 10.94 -7.45
N HIS A 14 6.64 10.90 -6.18
CA HIS A 14 7.56 11.15 -5.06
C HIS A 14 8.59 10.01 -4.91
N LEU A 15 8.21 8.75 -5.14
CA LEU A 15 9.17 7.65 -5.19
C LEU A 15 10.15 7.78 -6.36
N ASP A 16 9.66 8.17 -7.53
CA ASP A 16 10.45 8.38 -8.75
C ASP A 16 11.49 9.50 -8.56
N LEU A 17 11.12 10.58 -7.85
CA LEU A 17 12.03 11.67 -7.51
C LEU A 17 13.28 11.17 -6.77
N PHE A 18 13.15 10.13 -5.96
CA PHE A 18 14.26 9.51 -5.21
C PHE A 18 14.80 8.23 -5.83
N GLY A 19 14.36 7.87 -7.05
CA GLY A 19 14.76 6.64 -7.74
C GLY A 19 14.49 5.39 -6.92
N ILE A 20 13.35 5.35 -6.21
CA ILE A 20 12.89 4.17 -5.48
C ILE A 20 11.99 3.37 -6.42
N GLU A 21 12.38 2.13 -6.73
CA GLU A 21 11.58 1.26 -7.59
C GLU A 21 10.26 0.87 -6.92
N TRP A 22 9.20 0.82 -7.73
CA TRP A 22 7.87 0.42 -7.31
C TRP A 22 7.13 -0.33 -8.41
N ILE A 23 6.14 -1.12 -8.01
CA ILE A 23 5.24 -1.85 -8.90
C ILE A 23 3.80 -1.51 -8.49
N TYR A 24 2.99 -1.03 -9.44
CA TYR A 24 1.57 -0.71 -9.21
C TYR A 24 0.68 -1.95 -9.32
N GLU A 25 -0.28 -2.09 -8.40
CA GLU A 25 -1.21 -3.23 -8.28
C GLU A 25 -0.54 -4.61 -8.49
N PRO A 26 0.55 -4.91 -7.75
CA PRO A 26 1.50 -5.96 -8.07
C PRO A 26 0.91 -7.38 -7.95
N THR A 27 -0.01 -7.59 -7.01
CA THR A 27 -0.52 -8.92 -6.66
C THR A 27 -1.86 -8.82 -5.94
N SER A 28 -2.81 -9.67 -6.33
CA SER A 28 -4.08 -9.83 -5.62
C SER A 28 -4.01 -10.99 -4.63
N PHE A 29 -4.26 -10.70 -3.35
CA PHE A 29 -4.27 -11.66 -2.25
C PHE A 29 -5.70 -12.13 -1.93
N PRO A 30 -6.01 -13.42 -2.09
CA PRO A 30 -7.27 -13.98 -1.60
C PRO A 30 -7.39 -13.88 -0.07
N LEU A 31 -8.47 -13.25 0.42
CA LEU A 31 -8.72 -13.05 1.85
C LEU A 31 -9.87 -13.87 2.41
N LYS A 32 -10.74 -14.41 1.55
CA LYS A 32 -11.88 -15.23 1.94
C LYS A 32 -12.28 -16.15 0.80
N TRP A 33 -12.58 -17.40 1.12
CA TRP A 33 -13.06 -18.42 0.19
C TRP A 33 -14.51 -18.80 0.53
N GLY A 34 -15.27 -19.19 -0.49
CA GLY A 34 -16.60 -19.79 -0.42
C GLY A 34 -16.58 -21.23 -0.92
N SER A 35 -17.73 -21.74 -1.34
CA SER A 35 -17.90 -23.09 -1.90
C SER A 35 -17.21 -23.23 -3.27
N GLY A 36 -15.88 -23.30 -3.27
CA GLY A 36 -15.05 -23.47 -4.48
C GLY A 36 -14.62 -22.18 -5.17
N SER A 37 -14.90 -21.00 -4.61
CA SER A 37 -14.52 -19.71 -5.23
C SER A 37 -13.98 -18.70 -4.23
N ILE A 38 -13.19 -17.74 -4.71
CA ILE A 38 -12.70 -16.62 -3.90
C ILE A 38 -13.84 -15.60 -3.70
N LYS A 39 -14.18 -15.29 -2.45
CA LYS A 39 -15.22 -14.32 -2.09
C LYS A 39 -14.70 -12.93 -1.79
N MET A 40 -13.41 -12.79 -1.52
CA MET A 40 -12.79 -11.50 -1.22
C MET A 40 -11.31 -11.54 -1.59
N MET A 41 -10.85 -10.50 -2.28
CA MET A 41 -9.44 -10.25 -2.54
C MET A 41 -9.03 -8.88 -2.00
N PHE A 42 -7.72 -8.73 -1.84
CA PHE A 42 -7.04 -7.50 -1.52
C PHE A 42 -5.85 -7.32 -2.45
N THR A 43 -5.82 -6.21 -3.15
CA THR A 43 -4.73 -5.84 -4.06
C THR A 43 -4.15 -4.56 -3.50
N PRO A 44 -2.92 -4.59 -2.96
CA PRO A 44 -2.24 -3.40 -2.50
C PRO A 44 -2.00 -2.44 -3.67
N ASP A 45 -2.05 -1.13 -3.39
CA ASP A 45 -1.79 -0.11 -4.41
C ASP A 45 -0.36 -0.24 -5.00
N PHE A 46 0.65 -0.53 -4.15
CA PHE A 46 2.05 -0.64 -4.57
C PHE A 46 2.80 -1.82 -3.93
N PHE A 47 3.91 -2.22 -4.55
CA PHE A 47 4.99 -2.99 -3.93
C PHE A 47 6.33 -2.31 -4.15
N ILE A 48 7.13 -2.22 -3.08
CA ILE A 48 8.46 -1.61 -3.07
C ILE A 48 9.50 -2.74 -2.97
N PRO A 49 10.15 -3.15 -4.07
CA PRO A 49 11.01 -4.34 -4.09
C PRO A 49 12.20 -4.24 -3.14
N SER A 50 12.81 -3.05 -3.02
CA SER A 50 13.96 -2.84 -2.13
C SER A 50 13.64 -3.05 -0.64
N LEU A 51 12.35 -3.03 -0.27
CA LEU A 51 11.87 -3.18 1.10
C LEU A 51 11.00 -4.44 1.30
N ASP A 52 10.79 -5.25 0.25
CA ASP A 52 9.82 -6.35 0.23
C ASP A 52 8.48 -5.99 0.91
N THR A 53 7.96 -4.79 0.60
CA THR A 53 6.82 -4.20 1.30
C THR A 53 5.71 -3.81 0.33
N TYR A 54 4.51 -4.30 0.61
CA TYR A 54 3.26 -3.91 -0.05
C TYR A 54 2.67 -2.69 0.64
N VAL A 55 2.34 -1.65 -0.11
CA VAL A 55 1.82 -0.37 0.41
C VAL A 55 0.39 -0.17 -0.06
N GLU A 56 -0.48 0.22 0.86
CA GLU A 56 -1.84 0.67 0.60
C GLU A 56 -1.99 2.12 1.07
N ILE A 57 -2.53 2.99 0.22
CA ILE A 57 -2.84 4.38 0.53
C ILE A 57 -4.33 4.50 0.89
N THR A 58 -4.63 5.23 1.97
CA THR A 58 -6.01 5.54 2.35
C THR A 58 -6.17 7.01 2.72
N THR A 59 -6.81 7.79 1.84
CA THR A 59 -7.08 9.21 2.06
C THR A 59 -8.57 9.45 2.34
N MET A 60 -8.84 10.11 3.46
CA MET A 60 -10.08 10.80 3.85
C MET A 60 -11.41 10.06 4.15
N ASN A 61 -11.75 8.89 3.58
CA ASN A 61 -13.07 8.28 3.89
C ASN A 61 -13.02 7.24 5.03
N GLN A 62 -13.51 7.61 6.22
CA GLN A 62 -13.48 6.75 7.43
C GLN A 62 -14.10 5.35 7.25
N ASN A 63 -15.18 5.25 6.46
CA ASN A 63 -15.82 3.95 6.19
C ASN A 63 -14.95 3.09 5.26
N LEU A 64 -14.29 3.70 4.28
CA LEU A 64 -13.34 3.01 3.40
C LEU A 64 -12.06 2.64 4.17
N ILE A 65 -11.55 3.52 5.03
CA ILE A 65 -10.41 3.28 5.92
C ILE A 65 -10.65 2.03 6.76
N THR A 66 -11.84 1.91 7.35
CA THR A 66 -12.19 0.75 8.19
C THR A 66 -12.20 -0.54 7.37
N ARG A 67 -12.75 -0.52 6.15
CA ARG A 67 -12.78 -1.68 5.24
C ARG A 67 -11.38 -2.07 4.77
N LYS A 68 -10.58 -1.11 4.29
CA LYS A 68 -9.17 -1.32 3.88
C LYS A 68 -8.34 -1.87 5.04
N SER A 69 -8.47 -1.29 6.24
CA SER A 69 -7.79 -1.75 7.45
C SER A 69 -8.17 -3.18 7.84
N GLN A 70 -9.45 -3.56 7.71
CA GLN A 70 -9.89 -4.94 7.98
C GLN A 70 -9.30 -5.92 6.96
N LYS A 71 -9.20 -5.53 5.68
CA LYS A 71 -8.55 -6.36 4.65
C LYS A 71 -7.06 -6.55 4.94
N ILE A 72 -6.33 -5.49 5.27
CA ILE A 72 -4.89 -5.58 5.64
C ILE A 72 -4.69 -6.44 6.88
N LYS A 73 -5.52 -6.26 7.92
CA LYS A 73 -5.46 -7.11 9.12
C LYS A 73 -5.67 -8.60 8.79
N LYS A 74 -6.54 -8.92 7.84
CA LYS A 74 -6.71 -10.31 7.35
C LYS A 74 -5.53 -10.76 6.51
N ALA A 75 -5.01 -9.91 5.62
CA ALA A 75 -3.85 -10.20 4.80
C ALA A 75 -2.64 -10.55 5.67
N LYS A 76 -2.32 -9.72 6.68
CA LYS A 76 -1.25 -9.97 7.66
C LYS A 76 -1.42 -11.30 8.41
N LYS A 77 -2.66 -11.73 8.68
CA LYS A 77 -2.94 -13.02 9.34
C LYS A 77 -2.78 -14.22 8.40
N LEU A 78 -3.16 -14.08 7.13
CA LEU A 78 -3.11 -15.16 6.14
C LEU A 78 -1.73 -15.29 5.48
N TYR A 79 -1.00 -14.18 5.41
CA TYR A 79 0.31 -14.06 4.75
C TYR A 79 1.31 -13.43 5.72
N PRO A 80 1.70 -14.14 6.79
CA PRO A 80 2.61 -13.60 7.81
C PRO A 80 4.02 -13.31 7.27
N ASP A 81 4.43 -13.98 6.19
CA ASP A 81 5.74 -13.80 5.55
C ASP A 81 5.78 -12.61 4.57
N LYS A 82 4.73 -11.77 4.55
CA LYS A 82 4.62 -10.61 3.66
C LYS A 82 4.46 -9.33 4.48
N ASN A 83 5.21 -8.29 4.11
CA ASN A 83 5.14 -6.99 4.77
C ASN A 83 4.06 -6.13 4.12
N PHE A 84 3.16 -5.60 4.94
CA PHE A 84 2.11 -4.68 4.48
C PHE A 84 2.15 -3.39 5.30
N LYS A 85 2.26 -2.25 4.62
CA LYS A 85 2.18 -0.89 5.15
C LYS A 85 0.87 -0.25 4.71
N LEU A 86 0.13 0.31 5.68
CA LEU A 86 -0.96 1.22 5.39
C LEU A 86 -0.43 2.64 5.59
N ILE A 87 -0.58 3.50 4.59
CA ILE A 87 -0.29 4.92 4.68
C ILE A 87 -1.63 5.63 4.78
N ASN A 88 -1.94 6.14 5.97
CA ASN A 88 -3.11 7.00 6.15
C ASN A 88 -2.85 8.41 5.61
N GLU A 89 -3.89 9.22 5.54
CA GLU A 89 -3.82 10.59 5.04
C GLU A 89 -2.75 11.46 5.70
N LYS A 90 -2.64 11.42 7.04
CA LYS A 90 -1.61 12.19 7.76
C LYS A 90 -0.21 11.70 7.41
N GLU A 91 -0.02 10.37 7.38
CA GLU A 91 1.26 9.77 6.97
C GLU A 91 1.59 10.08 5.52
N PHE A 92 0.59 10.16 4.65
CA PHE A 92 0.76 10.52 3.24
C PHE A 92 1.27 11.95 3.08
N TYR A 93 0.66 12.93 3.75
CA TYR A 93 1.15 14.31 3.70
C TYR A 93 2.54 14.44 4.34
N ASN A 94 2.77 13.80 5.49
CA ASN A 94 4.10 13.76 6.10
C ASN A 94 5.15 13.12 5.17
N PHE A 95 4.76 12.10 4.41
CA PHE A 95 5.64 11.43 3.45
C PHE A 95 6.06 12.37 2.32
N LEU A 96 5.15 13.20 1.81
CA LEU A 96 5.46 14.16 0.75
C LEU A 96 6.37 15.32 1.18
N GLU A 97 6.48 15.57 2.49
CA GLU A 97 7.41 16.57 3.04
C GLU A 97 8.85 16.05 3.15
N ILE A 98 9.08 14.75 2.95
CA ILE A 98 10.41 14.16 3.06
C ILE A 98 11.23 14.50 1.82
N ASP A 99 12.43 15.04 2.03
CA ASP A 99 13.35 15.48 0.98
C ASP A 99 14.59 14.57 0.82
N ASN A 100 14.60 13.44 1.53
CA ASN A 100 15.73 12.51 1.59
C ASN A 100 15.31 11.05 1.39
N ARG A 101 15.98 10.36 0.45
CA ARG A 101 15.70 8.97 0.07
C ARG A 101 15.70 7.98 1.24
N ASP A 102 16.64 8.09 2.16
CA ASP A 102 16.75 7.15 3.29
C ASP A 102 15.58 7.31 4.26
N LEU A 103 15.13 8.54 4.46
CA LEU A 103 13.94 8.84 5.27
C LEU A 103 12.66 8.35 4.60
N VAL A 104 12.54 8.46 3.27
CA VAL A 104 11.42 7.91 2.50
C VAL A 104 11.33 6.40 2.71
N GLN A 105 12.44 5.68 2.50
CA GLN A 105 12.47 4.23 2.68
C GLN A 105 12.20 3.81 4.13
N LYS A 106 12.77 4.52 5.11
CA LYS A 106 12.54 4.26 6.54
C LYS A 106 11.07 4.45 6.91
N THR A 107 10.40 5.46 6.35
CA THR A 107 8.98 5.73 6.59
C THR A 107 8.09 4.59 6.08
N ILE A 108 8.43 4.04 4.92
CA ILE A 108 7.71 2.89 4.34
C ILE A 108 7.95 1.60 5.14
N ALA A 109 9.18 1.38 5.61
CA ALA A 109 9.57 0.17 6.33
C ALA A 109 9.09 0.12 7.80
N SER A 110 8.75 1.27 8.40
CA SER A 110 8.25 1.37 9.79
C SER A 110 6.83 0.85 9.99
#